data_AF-A0A967E807-F1
#
_entry.id   AF-A0A967E807-F1
#
_cell.length_a   1.000
_cell.length_b   1.000
_cell.length_c   1.000
_cell.angle_alpha   90.00
_cell.angle_beta   90.00
_cell.angle_gamma   90.00
#
_symmetry.space_group_name_H-M   'P 1'
#
loop_
_entity.id
_entity.type
_entity.pdbx_description
1 polymer ?
#
loop_
_entity_poly.entity_id
_entity_poly.type
_entity_poly.pdbx_seq_one_letter_code
_entity_poly.pdbx_strand_id
1 'polypeptide(L)'
;MPYISQGQREPFDIKGLEIYTLTDKIGGPGELNYVITRILTQFAANRGESYSTYNEIIGVLECVKQEFYRRAVVPFEEGKLKQNGDVY
;
A
#
# COMPACT_ATOMS: atom_id res chain seq x y z
N MET A 1 9.66 -0.52 -4.86
CA MET A 1 9.94 0.94 -4.78
C MET A 1 11.42 1.20 -5.05
N PRO A 2 11.82 2.33 -5.66
CA PRO A 2 13.22 2.57 -6.04
C PRO A 2 14.20 2.64 -4.85
N TYR A 3 13.68 2.74 -3.63
CA TYR A 3 14.45 2.88 -2.39
C TYR A 3 14.82 1.55 -1.70
N ILE A 4 14.32 0.42 -2.20
CA ILE A 4 14.70 -0.93 -1.74
C ILE A 4 15.21 -1.74 -2.93
N SER A 5 16.41 -2.30 -2.80
CA SER A 5 17.02 -3.17 -3.83
C SER A 5 16.22 -4.46 -3.99
N GLN A 6 16.41 -5.19 -5.09
CA GLN A 6 15.67 -6.44 -5.32
C GLN A 6 15.95 -7.49 -4.24
N GLY A 7 17.20 -7.67 -3.83
CA GLY A 7 17.54 -8.59 -2.74
C GLY A 7 16.90 -8.22 -1.39
N GLN A 8 16.68 -6.93 -1.13
CA GLN A 8 15.94 -6.48 0.07
C GLN A 8 14.42 -6.74 -0.02
N ARG A 9 13.88 -6.98 -1.22
CA ARG A 9 12.46 -7.30 -1.44
C ARG A 9 12.19 -8.79 -1.33
N GLU A 10 13.18 -9.63 -1.62
CA GLU A 10 13.04 -11.09 -1.66
C GLU A 10 12.31 -11.68 -0.44
N PRO A 11 12.55 -11.23 0.82
CA PRO A 11 11.80 -11.74 1.98
C PRO A 11 10.30 -11.43 1.95
N PHE A 12 9.90 -10.39 1.21
CA PHE A 12 8.53 -9.88 1.14
C PHE A 12 7.78 -10.31 -0.15
N ASP A 13 8.51 -10.65 -1.21
CA ASP A 13 7.96 -11.04 -2.52
C ASP A 13 7.81 -12.58 -2.67
N ILE A 14 7.79 -13.32 -1.55
CA ILE A 14 7.66 -14.78 -1.54
C ILE A 14 6.22 -15.17 -1.83
N LYS A 15 5.99 -16.00 -2.85
CA LYS A 15 4.68 -16.64 -3.08
C LYS A 15 4.28 -17.46 -1.86
N GLY A 16 3.11 -17.14 -1.29
CA GLY A 16 2.63 -17.76 -0.05
C GLY A 16 2.92 -16.97 1.22
N LEU A 17 3.60 -15.81 1.12
CA LEU A 17 3.60 -14.83 2.19
C LEU A 17 2.17 -14.35 2.47
N GLU A 18 1.86 -14.13 3.74
CA GLU A 18 0.52 -13.84 4.24
C GLU A 18 -0.20 -12.74 3.45
N ILE A 19 0.50 -11.74 2.90
CA ILE A 19 -0.08 -10.65 2.10
C ILE A 19 -0.94 -11.19 0.95
N TYR A 20 -0.44 -12.14 0.16
CA TYR A 20 -1.18 -12.68 -0.99
C TYR A 20 -2.40 -13.53 -0.58
N THR A 21 -2.32 -14.19 0.57
CA THR A 21 -3.45 -14.97 1.12
C THR A 21 -4.44 -14.12 1.91
N LEU A 22 -4.00 -12.97 2.41
CA LEU A 22 -4.81 -12.05 3.20
C LEU A 22 -5.74 -11.25 2.31
N THR A 23 -5.31 -10.91 1.10
CA THR A 23 -6.15 -10.19 0.12
C THR A 23 -7.40 -10.98 -0.25
N ASP A 24 -7.36 -12.32 -0.27
CA ASP A 24 -8.54 -13.16 -0.53
C ASP A 24 -9.62 -13.04 0.56
N LYS A 25 -9.25 -12.55 1.76
CA LYS A 25 -10.15 -12.36 2.90
C LYS A 25 -10.63 -10.92 3.04
N ILE A 26 -10.17 -10.00 2.20
CA ILE A 26 -10.55 -8.59 2.21
C ILE A 26 -11.63 -8.40 1.13
N GLY A 27 -12.88 -8.40 1.55
CA GLY A 27 -14.06 -8.19 0.70
C GLY A 27 -14.48 -6.72 0.56
N GLY A 28 -13.95 -5.81 1.38
CA GLY A 28 -14.35 -4.42 1.30
C GLY A 28 -13.41 -3.38 1.94
N PRO A 29 -13.76 -2.08 1.79
CA PRO A 29 -12.92 -0.97 2.25
C PRO A 29 -12.71 -0.95 3.78
N GLY A 30 -13.69 -1.41 4.57
CA GLY A 30 -13.56 -1.48 6.02
C GLY A 30 -12.51 -2.50 6.48
N GLU A 31 -12.50 -3.69 5.87
CA GLU A 31 -11.52 -4.74 6.17
C GLU A 31 -10.12 -4.34 5.71
N LEU A 32 -10.01 -3.71 4.53
CA LEU A 32 -8.75 -3.17 4.04
C LEU A 32 -8.18 -2.12 5.02
N ASN A 33 -9.03 -1.20 5.47
CA ASN A 33 -8.65 -0.19 6.46
C ASN A 33 -8.18 -0.82 7.77
N TYR A 34 -8.91 -1.82 8.27
CA TYR A 34 -8.55 -2.53 9.49
C TYR A 34 -7.18 -3.23 9.37
N VAL A 35 -6.95 -3.95 8.27
CA VAL A 35 -5.68 -4.65 8.03
C VAL A 35 -4.51 -3.67 7.97
N ILE A 36 -4.64 -2.58 7.20
CA ILE A 36 -3.61 -1.54 7.13
C ILE A 36 -3.35 -0.97 8.54
N THR A 37 -4.41 -0.61 9.28
CA THR A 37 -4.29 -0.11 10.65
C THR A 37 -3.50 -1.08 11.53
N ARG A 38 -3.79 -2.38 11.47
CA ARG A 38 -3.09 -3.41 12.26
C ARG A 38 -1.60 -3.50 11.91
N ILE A 39 -1.24 -3.44 10.63
CA ILE A 39 0.17 -3.43 10.19
C ILE A 39 0.90 -2.22 10.78
N LEU A 40 0.30 -1.04 10.72
CA LEU A 40 0.88 0.20 11.20
C LEU A 40 1.02 0.22 12.73
N THR A 41 -0.01 -0.23 13.45
CA THR A 41 0.04 -0.35 14.91
C THR A 41 1.15 -1.32 15.34
N GLN A 42 1.28 -2.46 14.65
CA GLN A 42 2.36 -3.41 14.95
C GLN A 42 3.75 -2.84 14.65
N PHE A 43 3.89 -2.09 13.55
CA PHE A 43 5.14 -1.41 13.21
C PHE A 43 5.53 -0.37 14.27
N ALA A 44 4.56 0.44 14.73
CA ALA A 44 4.77 1.41 15.81
C ALA A 44 5.19 0.72 17.12
N ALA A 45 4.48 -0.35 17.51
CA ALA A 45 4.80 -1.11 18.72
C ALA A 45 6.21 -1.72 18.67
N ASN A 46 6.64 -2.26 17.52
CA ASN A 46 7.96 -2.85 17.34
C ASN A 46 9.11 -1.82 17.39
N ARG A 47 8.86 -0.59 16.93
CA ARG A 47 9.84 0.51 16.96
C ARG A 47 9.83 1.34 18.24
N GLY A 48 8.77 1.25 19.03
CA GLY A 48 8.49 2.14 20.16
C GLY A 48 7.58 3.30 19.75
N GLU A 49 6.52 3.50 20.51
CA GLU A 49 5.54 4.54 20.26
C GLU A 49 6.11 5.92 20.61
N SER A 50 6.17 6.78 19.62
CA SER A 50 6.61 8.17 19.78
C SER A 50 6.03 9.03 18.67
N TYR A 51 6.02 10.35 18.88
CA TYR A 51 5.66 11.29 17.81
C TYR A 51 6.49 11.07 16.55
N SER A 52 7.80 10.81 16.69
CA SER A 52 8.67 10.56 15.55
C SER A 52 8.25 9.32 14.76
N THR A 53 7.93 8.23 15.47
CA THR A 53 7.46 6.98 14.85
C THR A 53 6.14 7.18 14.10
N TYR A 54 5.19 7.89 14.72
CA TYR A 54 3.91 8.18 14.08
C TYR A 54 4.07 9.11 12.88
N ASN A 55 4.90 10.14 12.98
CA ASN A 55 5.18 11.05 11.86
C ASN A 55 5.82 10.31 10.68
N GLU A 56 6.77 9.40 10.94
CA GLU A 56 7.38 8.52 9.93
C GLU A 56 6.32 7.66 9.23
N ILE A 57 5.44 7.00 9.99
CA ILE A 57 4.34 6.18 9.45
C ILE A 57 3.43 7.01 8.54
N ILE A 58 2.98 8.19 9.00
CA ILE A 58 2.09 9.06 8.23
C ILE A 58 2.77 9.52 6.94
N GLY A 59 4.05 9.89 7.00
CA GLY A 59 4.84 10.26 5.81
C GLY A 59 4.94 9.12 4.81
N VAL A 60 5.17 7.89 5.27
CA VAL A 60 5.22 6.69 4.41
C VAL A 60 3.85 6.43 3.76
N LEU A 61 2.75 6.54 4.50
CA LEU A 61 1.41 6.35 3.94
C LEU A 61 1.07 7.36 2.85
N GLU A 62 1.45 8.63 3.02
CA GLU A 62 1.25 9.64 1.98
C GLU A 62 2.02 9.28 0.71
N CYS A 63 3.29 8.90 0.84
CA CYS A 63 4.10 8.43 -0.27
C CYS A 63 3.49 7.19 -0.96
N VAL A 64 2.99 6.22 -0.19
CA VAL A 64 2.34 5.01 -0.72
C VAL A 64 1.07 5.37 -1.50
N LYS A 65 0.23 6.27 -0.97
CA LYS A 65 -0.99 6.74 -1.64
C LYS A 65 -0.68 7.40 -2.98
N GLN A 66 0.27 8.33 -3.00
CA GLN A 66 0.66 9.06 -4.21
C GLN A 66 1.23 8.11 -5.28
N GLU A 67 2.10 7.17 -4.88
CA GLU A 67 2.70 6.23 -5.82
C GLU A 67 1.69 5.20 -6.34
N PHE A 68 0.74 4.75 -5.50
CA PHE A 68 -0.37 3.90 -5.91
C PHE A 68 -1.27 4.61 -6.92
N TYR A 69 -1.64 5.86 -6.65
CA TYR A 69 -2.42 6.66 -7.60
C TYR A 69 -1.69 6.78 -8.94
N ARG A 70 -0.42 7.20 -8.92
CA ARG A 70 0.38 7.42 -10.13
C ARG A 70 0.64 6.14 -10.94
N ARG A 71 0.92 5.01 -10.31
CA ARG A 71 1.32 3.77 -11.01
C ARG A 71 0.20 2.78 -11.26
N ALA A 72 -0.87 2.79 -10.46
CA ALA A 72 -1.97 1.86 -10.59
C ALA A 72 -3.24 2.54 -11.11
N VAL A 73 -3.63 3.67 -10.50
CA VAL A 73 -4.89 4.34 -10.84
C VAL A 73 -4.80 5.07 -12.18
N VAL A 74 -3.74 5.85 -12.42
CA VAL A 74 -3.60 6.61 -13.68
C VAL A 74 -3.66 5.70 -14.93
N PRO A 75 -2.92 4.59 -15.04
CA PRO A 75 -3.04 3.71 -16.21
C PRO A 75 -4.43 3.08 -16.36
N PHE A 76 -5.10 2.79 -15.25
CA PHE A 76 -6.48 2.30 -15.26
C PHE A 76 -7.44 3.36 -15.81
N GLU A 77 -7.32 4.61 -15.34
CA GLU A 77 -8.12 5.75 -15.80
C GLU A 77 -7.84 6.09 -17.27
N GLU A 78 -6.58 6.07 -17.72
CA GLU A 78 -6.23 6.21 -19.14
C GLU A 78 -6.89 5.11 -20.00
N GLY A 79 -6.94 3.87 -19.48
CA GLY A 79 -7.67 2.78 -20.12
C GLY A 79 -9.17 3.05 -20.21
N LYS A 80 -9.77 3.61 -19.15
CA LYS A 80 -11.19 4.00 -19.13
C LYS A 80 -11.49 5.19 -20.03
N LEU A 81 -10.57 6.15 -20.14
CA LEU A 81 -10.67 7.28 -21.05
C LEU A 81 -10.75 6.81 -22.51
N LYS A 82 -9.89 5.86 -22.89
CA LYS A 82 -9.93 5.23 -24.23
C LYS A 82 -11.23 4.47 -24.49
N GLN A 83 -11.84 3.89 -23.46
CA GLN A 83 -13.07 3.10 -23.58
C GLN A 83 -14.33 3.98 -23.64
N ASN A 84 -14.40 5.02 -22.81
CA ASN A 84 -15.63 5.77 -22.56
C ASN A 84 -15.58 7.19 -23.13
N GLY A 85 -14.44 7.62 -23.65
CA GLY A 85 -14.18 9.01 -24.02
C GLY A 85 -13.77 9.86 -22.83
N ASP A 86 -13.25 11.04 -23.13
CA ASP A 86 -13.07 12.10 -22.15
C ASP A 86 -14.39 12.87 -21.97
N VAL A 87 -14.54 13.50 -20.82
CA VAL A 87 -15.64 14.42 -20.53
C VAL A 87 -15.41 15.82 -21.13
N TYR A 88 -14.20 16.07 -21.65
CA TYR A 88 -13.79 17.31 -22.31
C TYR A 88 -13.53 17.13 -23.81
#